data_AF-I3RAV9-F1
#
_entry.id   AF-I3RAV9-F1
#
_cell.length_a   1.000
_cell.length_b   1.000
_cell.length_c   1.000
_cell.angle_alpha   90.00
_cell.angle_beta   90.00
_cell.angle_gamma   90.00
#
_symmetry.space_group_name_H-M   'P 1'
#
loop_
_entity.id
_entity.type
_entity.pdbx_description
1 polymer ?
#
loop_
_entity_poly.entity_id
_entity_poly.type
_entity_poly.pdbx_seq_one_letter_code
_entity_poly.pdbx_strand_id
1 'polypeptide(L)'
;MWEQQLHGWEFDRFTTLLEYKAEEHGILVDRTSERDTSKTCSCCGRKRDANRVERGLYVCESCGATMNADVNGAVNIRREITQNPSTGDMSNGRLARPAVHLFNQTSGRFAPSEQAGCES
;
A
#
# COMPACT_ATOMS: atom_id res chain seq x y z
N MET A 1 -24.40 -1.37 -12.75
CA MET A 1 -23.66 -2.35 -13.58
C MET A 1 -22.90 -1.73 -14.76
N TRP A 2 -22.81 -0.39 -14.87
CA TRP A 2 -21.99 0.31 -15.88
C TRP A 2 -20.70 0.93 -15.30
N GLU A 3 -20.64 1.15 -13.99
CA GLU A 3 -19.46 1.73 -13.29
C GLU A 3 -18.23 0.81 -13.29
N GLN A 4 -18.41 -0.51 -13.24
CA GLN A 4 -17.30 -1.47 -13.10
C GLN A 4 -16.49 -1.66 -14.39
N GLN A 5 -17.10 -1.41 -15.56
CA GLN A 5 -16.46 -1.63 -16.86
C GLN A 5 -15.52 -0.47 -17.26
N LEU A 6 -15.82 0.76 -16.83
CA LEU A 6 -14.96 1.92 -17.08
C LEU A 6 -13.63 1.73 -16.35
N HIS A 7 -13.70 1.44 -15.04
CA HIS A 7 -12.53 1.27 -14.18
C HIS A 7 -11.49 0.29 -14.74
N GLY A 8 -11.92 -0.83 -15.34
CA GLY A 8 -10.99 -1.79 -15.94
C GLY A 8 -10.13 -1.19 -17.06
N TRP A 9 -10.71 -0.35 -17.90
CA TRP A 9 -10.00 0.24 -19.05
C TRP A 9 -8.92 1.23 -18.60
N GLU A 10 -9.18 2.05 -17.58
CA GLU A 10 -8.16 2.99 -17.11
C GLU A 10 -6.96 2.25 -16.48
N PHE A 11 -7.20 1.17 -15.73
CA PHE A 11 -6.14 0.34 -15.18
C PHE A 11 -5.36 -0.39 -16.27
N ASP A 12 -6.03 -0.93 -17.29
CA ASP A 12 -5.36 -1.58 -18.43
C ASP A 12 -4.47 -0.59 -19.21
N ARG A 13 -4.98 0.62 -19.46
CA ARG A 13 -4.21 1.68 -20.13
C ARG A 13 -3.00 2.10 -19.29
N PHE A 14 -3.19 2.30 -17.99
CA PHE A 14 -2.09 2.64 -17.08
C PHE A 14 -1.03 1.54 -17.08
N THR A 15 -1.44 0.27 -16.98
CA THR A 15 -0.53 -0.87 -16.97
C THR A 15 0.24 -0.97 -18.29
N THR A 16 -0.41 -0.74 -19.42
CA THR A 16 0.23 -0.71 -20.75
C THR A 16 1.31 0.37 -20.82
N LEU A 17 1.02 1.58 -20.33
CA LEU A 17 1.99 2.68 -20.31
C LEU A 17 3.16 2.41 -19.35
N LEU A 18 2.87 1.77 -18.21
CA LEU A 18 3.88 1.35 -17.24
C LEU A 18 4.83 0.32 -17.86
N GLU A 19 4.30 -0.71 -18.51
CA GLU A 19 5.08 -1.75 -19.20
C GLU A 19 5.96 -1.15 -20.30
N TYR A 20 5.37 -0.30 -21.15
CA TYR A 20 6.11 0.42 -22.19
C TYR A 20 7.31 1.20 -21.63
N LYS A 21 7.10 1.97 -20.54
CA LYS A 21 8.17 2.76 -19.93
C LYS A 21 9.17 1.92 -19.16
N ALA A 22 8.74 0.84 -18.53
CA ALA A 22 9.63 -0.10 -17.87
C ALA A 22 10.56 -0.77 -18.88
N GLU A 23 10.04 -1.20 -20.03
CA GLU A 23 10.82 -1.80 -21.12
C GLU A 23 11.89 -0.84 -21.65
N GLU A 24 11.54 0.45 -21.87
CA GLU A 24 12.49 1.50 -22.29
C GLU A 24 13.70 1.64 -21.33
N HIS A 25 13.51 1.32 -20.05
CA HIS A 25 14.54 1.39 -19.01
C HIS A 25 15.12 0.02 -18.61
N GLY A 26 14.74 -1.08 -19.29
CA GLY A 26 15.19 -2.44 -18.97
C GLY A 26 14.66 -2.96 -17.62
N ILE A 27 13.54 -2.44 -17.14
CA ILE A 27 12.87 -2.86 -15.91
C ILE A 27 11.86 -3.95 -16.24
N LEU A 28 11.92 -5.07 -15.53
CA LEU A 28 10.93 -6.16 -15.66
C LEU A 28 9.64 -5.80 -14.91
N VAL A 29 8.49 -6.02 -15.55
CA VAL A 29 7.16 -5.89 -14.93
C VAL A 29 6.55 -7.28 -14.80
N ASP A 30 6.28 -7.69 -13.56
CA ASP A 30 5.60 -8.94 -13.25
C ASP A 30 4.16 -8.67 -12.80
N ARG A 31 3.19 -9.35 -13.43
CA ARG A 31 1.77 -9.21 -13.11
C ARG A 31 1.35 -10.34 -12.17
N THR A 32 0.99 -9.98 -10.94
CA THR A 32 0.44 -10.92 -9.96
C THR A 32 -1.04 -10.63 -9.67
N SER A 33 -1.74 -11.61 -9.11
CA SER A 33 -3.13 -11.49 -8.72
C SER A 33 -3.28 -10.60 -7.50
N GLU A 34 -4.07 -9.53 -7.60
CA GLU A 34 -4.40 -8.65 -6.47
C GLU A 34 -5.39 -9.25 -5.46
N ARG A 35 -5.96 -10.42 -5.77
CA ARG A 35 -6.99 -11.07 -4.95
C ARG A 35 -6.50 -11.23 -3.50
N ASP A 36 -7.34 -10.79 -2.56
CA ASP A 36 -7.12 -10.89 -1.11
C ASP A 36 -5.93 -10.10 -0.52
N THR A 37 -5.15 -9.38 -1.34
CA THR A 37 -4.04 -8.54 -0.89
C THR A 37 -4.50 -7.40 0.03
N SER A 38 -5.72 -6.88 -0.19
CA SER A 38 -6.30 -5.80 0.62
C SER A 38 -6.93 -6.28 1.95
N LYS A 39 -7.02 -7.60 2.16
CA LYS A 39 -7.63 -8.24 3.35
C LYS A 39 -6.58 -8.91 4.26
N THR A 40 -5.45 -9.27 3.69
CA THR A 40 -4.32 -9.89 4.39
C THR A 40 -3.47 -8.81 5.04
N CYS A 41 -3.12 -8.98 6.32
CA CYS A 41 -2.27 -8.01 7.01
C CYS A 41 -0.84 -8.15 6.51
N SER A 42 -0.30 -7.07 5.94
CA SER A 42 1.10 -7.02 5.53
C SER A 42 2.09 -7.08 6.69
N CYS A 43 1.66 -6.89 7.95
CA CYS A 43 2.53 -7.07 9.10
C CYS A 43 2.58 -8.54 9.56
N CYS A 44 1.43 -9.10 9.96
CA CYS A 44 1.37 -10.41 10.60
C CYS A 44 0.83 -11.55 9.71
N GLY A 45 0.46 -11.27 8.46
CA GLY A 45 -0.08 -12.26 7.52
C GLY A 45 -1.54 -12.68 7.76
N ARG A 46 -2.21 -12.18 8.80
CA ARG A 46 -3.60 -12.58 9.10
C ARG A 46 -4.59 -11.95 8.13
N LYS A 47 -5.40 -12.79 7.48
CA LYS A 47 -6.49 -12.39 6.58
C LYS A 47 -7.81 -12.27 7.32
N ARG A 48 -8.46 -11.09 7.23
CA ARG A 48 -9.84 -10.87 7.69
C ARG A 48 -10.50 -9.79 6.83
N ASP A 49 -11.76 -9.99 6.50
CA ASP A 49 -12.56 -8.98 5.78
C ASP A 49 -12.73 -7.70 6.60
N ALA A 50 -12.88 -7.84 7.91
CA ALA A 50 -13.05 -6.72 8.84
C ALA A 50 -11.80 -5.82 8.98
N ASN A 51 -10.63 -6.24 8.47
CA ASN A 51 -9.43 -5.42 8.59
C ASN A 51 -9.50 -4.14 7.74
N ARG A 52 -10.28 -4.15 6.64
CA ARG A 52 -10.55 -2.94 5.84
C ARG A 52 -11.83 -2.29 6.38
N VAL A 53 -11.65 -1.32 7.27
CA VAL A 53 -12.76 -0.66 7.98
C VAL A 53 -13.57 0.20 7.02
N GLU A 54 -12.88 1.02 6.22
CA GLU A 54 -13.48 1.88 5.19
C GLU A 54 -12.44 2.20 4.10
N ARG A 55 -12.83 2.98 3.09
CA ARG A 55 -11.91 3.37 2.01
C ARG A 55 -10.75 4.18 2.60
N GLY A 56 -9.52 3.66 2.44
CA GLY A 56 -8.31 4.32 2.92
C GLY A 56 -7.94 4.01 4.37
N LEU A 57 -8.74 3.23 5.13
CA LEU A 57 -8.41 2.82 6.50
C LEU A 57 -8.34 1.30 6.63
N TYR A 58 -7.20 0.83 7.13
CA TYR A 58 -6.93 -0.56 7.46
C TYR A 58 -6.48 -0.69 8.91
N VAL A 59 -7.09 -1.61 9.66
CA VAL A 59 -6.77 -1.89 11.06
C VAL A 59 -6.68 -3.40 11.25
N CYS A 60 -5.53 -3.89 11.71
CA CYS A 60 -5.36 -5.29 12.09
C CYS A 60 -5.45 -5.46 13.60
N GLU A 61 -6.56 -6.01 14.09
CA GLU A 61 -6.75 -6.28 15.53
C GLU A 61 -5.73 -7.28 16.10
N SER A 62 -5.10 -8.11 15.25
CA SER A 62 -4.20 -9.16 15.72
C SER A 62 -2.79 -8.70 16.00
N CYS A 63 -2.34 -7.60 15.40
CA CYS A 63 -1.01 -7.02 15.66
C CYS A 63 -1.03 -5.51 15.91
N GLY A 64 -2.20 -4.87 15.90
CA GLY A 64 -2.36 -3.43 16.12
C GLY A 64 -2.01 -2.55 14.91
N ALA A 65 -1.54 -3.12 13.80
CA ALA A 65 -1.14 -2.36 12.63
C ALA A 65 -2.31 -1.52 12.07
N THR A 66 -2.09 -0.21 11.94
CA THR A 66 -3.05 0.75 11.41
C THR A 66 -2.40 1.53 10.28
N MET A 67 -2.94 1.47 9.07
CA MET A 67 -2.36 2.09 7.88
C MET A 67 -3.41 2.34 6.80
N ASN A 68 -3.01 2.96 5.69
CA ASN A 68 -3.87 3.07 4.53
C ASN A 68 -4.06 1.68 3.88
N ALA A 69 -5.30 1.35 3.51
CA ALA A 69 -5.63 0.05 2.92
C ALA A 69 -4.90 -0.23 1.57
N ASP A 70 -4.63 0.82 0.80
CA ASP A 70 -3.91 0.72 -0.48
C ASP A 70 -2.41 0.50 -0.22
N VAL A 71 -1.84 1.09 0.84
CA VAL A 71 -0.47 0.81 1.30
C VAL A 71 -0.34 -0.64 1.75
N ASN A 72 -1.28 -1.15 2.54
CA ASN A 72 -1.29 -2.56 2.95
C ASN A 72 -1.32 -3.50 1.73
N GLY A 73 -2.19 -3.22 0.76
CA GLY A 73 -2.29 -3.99 -0.48
C GLY A 73 -1.00 -3.98 -1.29
N ALA A 74 -0.38 -2.81 -1.48
CA ALA A 74 0.87 -2.65 -2.21
C ALA A 74 2.03 -3.43 -1.56
N VAL A 75 2.13 -3.43 -0.23
CA VAL A 75 3.17 -4.20 0.49
C VAL A 75 2.96 -5.70 0.28
N ASN A 76 1.72 -6.19 0.28
CA ASN A 76 1.44 -7.60 0.02
C ASN A 76 1.82 -8.01 -1.42
N ILE A 77 1.46 -7.20 -2.42
CA ILE A 77 1.85 -7.45 -3.83
C ILE A 77 3.38 -7.50 -3.96
N ARG A 78 4.09 -6.55 -3.33
CA ARG A 78 5.56 -6.55 -3.32
C ARG A 78 6.15 -7.83 -2.74
N ARG A 79 5.56 -8.39 -1.68
CA ARG A 79 6.06 -9.60 -1.01
C ARG A 79 5.84 -10.88 -1.84
N GLU A 80 4.75 -10.94 -2.61
CA GLU A 80 4.51 -12.05 -3.54
C GLU A 80 5.61 -12.12 -4.61
N ILE A 81 6.03 -10.96 -5.12
CA ILE A 81 7.05 -10.86 -6.17
C ILE A 81 8.47 -10.96 -5.59
N THR A 82 8.70 -10.33 -4.43
CA THR A 82 10.02 -10.28 -3.77
C THR A 82 9.93 -10.93 -2.39
N GLN A 83 10.27 -12.22 -2.32
CA GLN A 83 10.18 -13.01 -1.08
C GLN A 83 11.16 -12.58 0.02
N ASN A 84 12.23 -11.84 -0.33
CA ASN A 84 13.18 -11.29 0.64
C ASN A 84 13.62 -9.86 0.24
N PRO A 85 12.72 -8.87 0.37
CA PRO A 85 13.03 -7.53 -0.07
C PRO A 85 14.02 -6.88 0.91
N SER A 86 15.05 -6.20 0.40
CA SER A 86 15.94 -5.40 1.24
C SER A 86 15.13 -4.44 2.10
N THR A 87 15.26 -4.55 3.42
CA THR A 87 14.53 -3.75 4.42
C THR A 87 14.83 -2.25 4.30
N GLY A 88 15.95 -1.90 3.66
CA GLY A 88 16.44 -0.53 3.50
C GLY A 88 15.85 0.26 2.33
N ASP A 89 15.17 -0.38 1.37
CA ASP A 89 14.64 0.31 0.18
C ASP A 89 13.17 -0.05 -0.06
N MET A 90 12.33 0.36 0.90
CA MET A 90 11.01 0.85 0.54
C MET A 90 11.23 2.25 -0.02
N SER A 91 11.62 2.38 -1.29
CA SER A 91 11.83 3.69 -1.91
C SER A 91 10.49 4.42 -1.96
N ASN A 92 10.19 5.12 -0.87
CA ASN A 92 9.23 6.20 -0.85
C ASN A 92 9.95 7.32 -1.62
N GLY A 93 9.84 7.32 -2.95
CA GLY A 93 10.41 8.40 -3.78
C GLY A 93 10.12 9.75 -3.12
N ARG A 94 10.99 10.75 -3.29
CA ARG A 94 11.00 12.02 -2.49
C ARG A 94 9.63 12.70 -2.31
N LEU A 95 8.65 12.40 -3.15
CA LEU A 95 7.28 12.89 -3.14
C LEU A 95 6.33 12.16 -2.16
N ALA A 96 6.70 11.01 -1.61
CA ALA A 96 5.83 10.15 -0.79
C ALA A 96 6.10 10.25 0.73
N ARG A 97 6.87 11.26 1.18
CA ARG A 97 7.01 11.61 2.61
C ARG A 97 6.28 12.93 2.90
N PRO A 98 4.95 13.01 2.76
CA PRO A 98 4.25 14.16 3.30
C PRO A 98 4.54 14.19 4.80
N ALA A 99 5.01 15.33 5.30
CA ALA A 99 5.07 15.54 6.74
C ALA A 99 3.62 15.57 7.23
N VAL A 100 3.13 14.44 7.76
CA VAL A 100 1.81 14.37 8.38
C VAL A 100 1.95 15.02 9.74
N HIS A 101 1.42 16.24 9.83
CA HIS A 101 1.35 17.00 11.07
C HIS A 101 0.03 16.66 11.78
N LEU A 102 0.11 15.92 12.88
CA LEU A 102 -1.06 15.62 13.70
C LEU A 102 -1.28 16.74 14.71
N PHE A 103 -2.53 17.18 14.86
CA PHE A 103 -2.93 18.14 15.88
C PHE A 103 -3.05 17.45 17.24
N ASN A 104 -2.21 17.85 18.19
CA ASN A 104 -2.29 17.39 19.57
C ASN A 104 -3.31 18.26 20.33
N GLN A 105 -4.42 17.65 20.73
CA GLN A 105 -5.52 18.34 21.43
C GLN A 105 -5.15 18.84 22.83
N THR A 106 -4.18 18.19 23.49
CA THR A 106 -3.73 18.54 24.83
C THR A 106 -2.75 19.72 24.80
N SER A 107 -1.85 19.75 23.81
CA SER A 107 -0.83 20.80 23.69
C SER A 107 -1.21 21.93 22.74
N GLY A 108 -2.27 21.78 21.94
CA GLY A 108 -2.73 22.74 20.95
C GLY A 108 -1.73 22.98 19.80
N ARG A 109 -0.87 22.00 19.50
CA ARG A 109 0.23 22.15 18.52
C ARG A 109 0.22 21.01 17.51
N PHE A 110 0.75 21.30 16.33
CA PHE A 110 1.01 20.32 15.28
C PHE A 110 2.38 19.66 15.49
N ALA A 111 2.46 18.33 15.50
CA ALA A 111 3.70 17.58 15.57
C ALA A 111 3.81 16.58 14.40
N PRO A 112 5.01 16.34 13.82
CA PRO A 112 5.18 15.29 12.82
C PRO A 112 4.86 13.93 13.45
N SER A 113 4.02 13.11 12.81
CA SER A 113 3.88 11.72 13.25
C SER A 113 5.12 10.93 12.85
N GLU A 114 5.79 10.27 13.80
CA GLU A 114 6.70 9.17 13.44
C GLU A 114 5.90 8.14 12.64
N GLN A 115 6.47 7.70 11.52
CA GLN A 115 5.84 6.66 10.71
C GLN A 115 5.74 5.42 11.59
N ALA A 116 4.53 4.90 11.81
CA ALA A 116 4.34 3.61 12.43
C ALA A 116 5.02 2.56 11.54
N GLY A 117 6.26 2.23 11.88
CA GLY A 117 6.97 1.12 11.30
C GLY A 117 6.25 -0.16 11.69
N CYS A 118 6.17 -1.09 10.75
CA CYS A 118 5.80 -2.45 11.07
C CYS A 118 7.00 -3.09 11.77
N GLU A 119 7.02 -3.11 13.10
CA GLU A 119 8.02 -3.87 13.85
C GLU A 119 7.77 -5.37 13.62
N SER A 120 8.82 -6.05 13.16
CA SER A 120 8.86 -7.48 12.84
C SER A 120 9.00 -8.34 14.08
#